data_AF-A0A520CM77-F1
#
_entry.id   AF-A0A520CM77-F1
#
_cell.length_a   1.000
_cell.length_b   1.000
_cell.length_c   1.000
_cell.angle_alpha   90.00
_cell.angle_beta   90.00
_cell.angle_gamma   90.00
#
_symmetry.space_group_name_H-M   'P 1'
#
loop_
_entity.id
_entity.type
_entity.pdbx_description
1 polymer ?
#
loop_
_entity_poly.entity_id
_entity_poly.type
_entity_poly.pdbx_seq_one_letter_code
_entity_poly.pdbx_strand_id
1 'polypeptide(L)' 'LATILSAAMMLRYSLDRAEQADRIEAAVKKVLAAGLRTPDIYEEGTTRVGTREMGDAVVKALAS' A
#
# COMPACT_ATOMS: atom_id res chain seq x y z
N LEU A 1 -3.54 4.33 -4.15
CA LEU A 1 -2.46 3.32 -4.03
C LEU A 1 -1.34 3.50 -5.06
N ALA A 2 -1.67 3.82 -6.33
CA ALA A 2 -0.68 3.98 -7.41
C ALA A 2 0.54 4.84 -7.01
N THR A 3 0.32 6.02 -6.41
CA THR A 3 1.43 6.90 -5.97
C THR A 3 2.36 6.26 -4.95
N ILE A 4 1.84 5.42 -4.03
CA ILE A 4 2.66 4.72 -3.03
C ILE A 4 3.55 3.68 -3.73
N LEU A 5 3.00 2.95 -4.70
CA LEU A 5 3.78 1.99 -5.50
C LEU A 5 4.78 2.68 -6.44
N SER A 6 4.47 3.87 -6.96
CA SER A 6 5.44 4.69 -7.69
C SER A 6 6.61 5.12 -6.80
N ALA A 7 6.36 5.42 -5.52
CA ALA A 7 7.45 5.69 -4.55
C ALA A 7 8.29 4.44 -4.27
N ALA A 8 7.68 3.26 -4.20
CA ALA A 8 8.42 1.99 -4.12
C ALA A 8 9.29 1.77 -5.37
N MET A 9 8.77 2.04 -6.56
CA MET A 9 9.57 1.99 -7.79
C MET A 9 10.72 3.00 -7.78
N MET A 10 10.51 4.22 -7.29
CA MET A 10 11.58 5.22 -7.13
C MET A 10 12.68 4.72 -6.18
N LEU A 11 12.30 4.12 -5.04
CA LEU A 11 13.27 3.50 -4.12
C LEU A 11 14.08 2.41 -4.80
N ARG A 12 13.42 1.53 -5.58
CA ARG A 12 14.08 0.43 -6.27
C ARG A 12 15.02 0.91 -7.37
N TYR A 13 14.54 1.77 -8.26
CA TYR A 13 15.23 2.08 -9.53
C TYR A 13 16.07 3.35 -9.48
N SER A 14 15.75 4.32 -8.61
CA SER A 14 16.45 5.60 -8.56
C SER A 14 17.37 5.73 -7.34
N LEU A 15 17.06 5.03 -6.25
CA LEU A 15 17.77 5.19 -4.98
C LEU A 15 18.55 3.94 -4.53
N ASP A 16 18.50 2.85 -5.30
CA ASP A 16 19.13 1.56 -4.97
C ASP A 16 18.75 1.06 -3.55
N ARG A 17 17.43 1.13 -3.28
CA ARG A 17 16.78 0.76 -2.02
C ARG A 17 15.72 -0.31 -2.27
N ALA A 18 16.13 -1.40 -2.92
CA ALA A 18 15.26 -2.50 -3.29
C ALA A 18 14.55 -3.14 -2.08
N GLU A 19 15.26 -3.34 -0.95
CA GLU A 19 14.68 -3.92 0.26
C GLU A 19 13.58 -3.02 0.85
N GLN A 20 13.77 -1.70 0.86
CA GLN A 20 12.75 -0.75 1.33
C GLN A 20 11.55 -0.71 0.38
N ALA A 21 11.77 -0.84 -0.93
CA ALA A 21 10.70 -0.99 -1.90
C ALA A 21 9.88 -2.26 -1.66
N ASP A 22 10.54 -3.40 -1.43
CA ASP A 22 9.89 -4.69 -1.12
C ASP A 22 9.01 -4.58 0.12
N ARG A 23 9.48 -3.89 1.17
CA ARG A 23 8.69 -3.65 2.38
C ARG A 23 7.43 -2.84 2.13
N ILE A 24 7.49 -1.80 1.30
CA ILE A 24 6.32 -0.99 0.94
C ILE A 24 5.33 -1.82 0.11
N GLU A 25 5.81 -2.58 -0.88
CA GLU A 25 4.97 -3.45 -1.68
C GLU A 25 4.28 -4.53 -0.82
N ALA A 26 5.00 -5.12 0.13
CA ALA A 26 4.46 -6.09 1.08
C ALA A 26 3.39 -5.46 1.98
N ALA A 27 3.61 -4.25 2.49
CA ALA A 27 2.64 -3.53 3.31
C ALA A 27 1.33 -3.26 2.53
N VAL A 28 1.43 -2.81 1.27
CA VAL A 28 0.26 -2.62 0.40
C VAL A 28 -0.48 -3.94 0.18
N LYS A 29 0.24 -5.03 -0.12
CA LYS A 29 -0.37 -6.37 -0.27
C LYS A 29 -1.09 -6.82 1.00
N LYS A 30 -0.51 -6.59 2.18
CA LYS A 30 -1.09 -6.93 3.48
C LYS A 30 -2.40 -6.18 3.74
N VAL A 31 -2.43 -4.87 3.46
CA VAL A 31 -3.65 -4.05 3.61
C VAL A 31 -4.75 -4.52 2.64
N LEU A 32 -4.38 -4.84 1.41
CA LEU A 32 -5.33 -5.38 0.44
C LEU A 32 -5.83 -6.78 0.84
N ALA A 33 -4.96 -7.64 1.39
CA ALA A 33 -5.35 -8.95 1.90
C ALA A 33 -6.25 -8.86 3.15
N ALA A 34 -6.13 -7.79 3.94
CA ALA A 34 -7.05 -7.49 5.04
C ALA A 34 -8.43 -6.99 4.58
N GLY A 35 -8.67 -6.92 3.26
CA GLY A 35 -9.97 -6.56 2.69
C GLY A 35 -10.25 -5.06 2.64
N LEU A 36 -9.26 -4.19 2.89
CA LEU A 36 -9.45 -2.74 2.74
C LEU A 36 -9.39 -2.35 1.26
N ARG A 37 -10.34 -1.53 0.81
CA ARG A 37 -10.41 -1.03 -0.57
C ARG A 37 -10.81 0.44 -0.61
N THR A 38 -10.16 1.25 -1.44
CA THR A 38 -10.61 2.60 -1.76
C THR A 38 -11.81 2.57 -2.71
N PRO A 39 -12.58 3.67 -2.85
CA PRO A 39 -13.83 3.65 -3.63
C PRO A 39 -13.67 3.26 -5.11
N ASP A 40 -12.49 3.48 -5.68
CA ASP A 40 -12.12 3.14 -7.06
C ASP A 40 -11.90 1.65 -7.32
N ILE A 41 -11.59 0.87 -6.28
CA ILE A 41 -11.33 -0.59 -6.36
C ILE A 41 -12.20 -1.39 -5.38
N TYR A 42 -13.31 -0.80 -4.94
CA TYR A 42 -14.21 -1.42 -4.00
C TYR A 42 -14.96 -2.58 -4.64
N GLU A 43 -15.05 -3.69 -3.91
CA GLU A 43 -15.79 -4.89 -4.28
C GLU A 43 -16.72 -5.29 -3.12
N GLU A 44 -17.85 -5.90 -3.44
CA GLU A 44 -18.78 -6.39 -2.43
C GLU A 44 -18.11 -7.42 -1.50
N GLY A 45 -18.30 -7.29 -0.19
CA GLY A 45 -17.60 -8.09 0.81
C GLY A 45 -16.24 -7.55 1.26
N THR A 46 -15.79 -6.41 0.72
CA THR A 46 -14.61 -5.68 1.21
C THR A 46 -14.98 -4.50 2.11
N THR A 47 -14.01 -3.98 2.85
CA THR A 47 -14.18 -2.77 3.66
C THR A 47 -13.80 -1.55 2.84
N ARG A 48 -14.80 -0.71 2.51
CA ARG A 48 -14.57 0.56 1.82
C ARG A 48 -13.93 1.57 2.78
N VAL A 49 -12.80 2.13 2.39
CA VAL A 49 -12.05 3.16 3.14
C VAL A 49 -11.71 4.36 2.27
N GLY A 50 -11.47 5.52 2.87
CA GLY A 50 -11.00 6.72 2.19
C GLY A 50 -9.48 6.72 1.93
N THR A 51 -9.00 7.76 1.25
CA THR A 51 -7.57 7.92 0.92
C THR A 51 -6.69 7.98 2.17
N ARG A 52 -7.11 8.72 3.19
CA ARG A 52 -6.34 8.87 4.43
C ARG A 52 -6.26 7.56 5.21
N GLU A 53 -7.41 6.91 5.40
CA GLU A 53 -7.50 5.62 6.10
C GLU A 53 -6.67 4.53 5.41
N MET A 54 -6.68 4.49 4.06
CA MET A 54 -5.82 3.60 3.30
C MET A 54 -4.33 3.90 3.54
N GLY A 55 -3.94 5.18 3.57
CA GLY A 55 -2.57 5.59 3.89
C GLY A 55 -2.14 5.16 5.29
N ASP A 56 -2.98 5.43 6.29
CA ASP A 56 -2.73 5.06 7.68
C ASP A 56 -2.61 3.54 7.84
N ALA A 57 -3.46 2.77 7.15
CA ALA A 57 -3.39 1.31 7.13
C ALA A 57 -2.07 0.79 6.54
N VAL A 58 -1.58 1.40 5.45
CA VAL A 58 -0.30 1.02 4.83
C VAL A 58 0.86 1.35 5.75
N VAL A 59 0.87 2.52 6.39
CA VAL A 59 1.91 2.88 7.37
C VAL A 59 1.92 1.91 8.55
N LYS A 60 0.74 1.56 9.08
CA LYS A 60 0.62 0.55 10.14
C LYS A 60 1.14 -0.82 9.71
N ALA A 61 0.84 -1.24 8.48
CA ALA A 61 1.32 -2.51 7.93
C ALA A 61 2.84 -2.53 7.65
N LEU A 62 3.47 -1.38 7.43
CA LEU A 62 4.91 -1.24 7.23
C LEU A 62 5.71 -1.33 8.55
N ALA A 63 5.08 -0.93 9.66
CA ALA A 63 5.64 -0.94 11.00
C ALA A 63 5.54 -2.31 11.72
N SER A 64 4.84 -3.28 11.10
CA SER A 64 4.68 -4.65 11.60
C SER A 64 5.62 -5.62 10.92
#